data_AF-A0A1F6Z199-F1
#
_entry.id   AF-A0A1F6Z199-F1
#
_cell.length_a   1.000
_cell.length_b   1.000
_cell.length_c   1.000
_cell.angle_alpha   90.00
_cell.angle_beta   90.00
_cell.angle_gamma   90.00
#
_symmetry.space_group_name_H-M   'P 1'
#
loop_
_entity.id
_entity.type
_entity.pdbx_description
1 polymer ?
#
loop_
_entity_poly.entity_id
_entity_poly.type
_entity_poly.pdbx_seq_one_letter_code
_entity_poly.pdbx_strand_id
1 'polypeptide(L)'
;MTEKNYNPEQKHAKNMEKINKANKTDDKKILETQKNEVKVEKPNEEVKKEVKKTEKQKKTEAIVRGMNLPISSKQSFAICKFIKNKEINRAINELEEILAHKRALPMKGEIPHRRGKGMMSGRYPQNSVKEFIKLLKSLNANATANEMSNPFICEAQGNFASRPFGRFGRVRKKRSHVTILAKEKALMGKGAKK
;
A
#
# COMPACT_ATOMS: atom_id res chain seq x y z
N MET A 1 -41.02 -37.45 -43.04
CA MET A 1 -41.87 -36.58 -42.19
C MET A 1 -41.89 -37.16 -40.79
N THR A 2 -41.05 -36.66 -39.88
CA THR A 2 -41.25 -36.77 -38.43
C THR A 2 -40.62 -35.53 -37.80
N GLU A 3 -41.45 -34.53 -37.58
CA GLU A 3 -41.12 -33.29 -36.90
C GLU A 3 -40.68 -33.62 -35.47
N LYS A 4 -39.42 -33.35 -35.12
CA LYS A 4 -38.97 -33.40 -33.73
C LYS A 4 -39.55 -32.16 -33.04
N ASN A 5 -40.62 -32.36 -32.27
CA ASN A 5 -41.26 -31.34 -31.43
C ASN A 5 -40.22 -30.65 -30.51
N TYR A 6 -39.80 -29.46 -30.90
CA TYR A 6 -39.02 -28.55 -30.06
C TYR A 6 -39.98 -27.92 -29.04
N ASN A 7 -39.94 -28.37 -27.78
CA ASN A 7 -40.73 -27.81 -26.70
C ASN A 7 -39.88 -26.82 -25.86
N PRO A 8 -40.02 -25.49 -26.06
CA PRO A 8 -39.23 -24.47 -25.36
C PRO A 8 -39.50 -24.39 -23.85
N GLU A 9 -40.66 -24.85 -23.37
CA GLU A 9 -41.05 -24.77 -21.96
C GLU A 9 -40.21 -25.71 -21.08
N GLN A 10 -39.86 -26.90 -21.59
CA GLN A 10 -39.02 -27.87 -20.87
C GLN A 10 -37.58 -27.37 -20.68
N LYS A 11 -37.06 -26.56 -21.61
CA LYS A 11 -35.74 -25.94 -21.52
C LYS A 11 -35.73 -24.80 -20.50
N HIS A 12 -36.82 -24.03 -20.43
CA HIS A 12 -36.99 -22.96 -19.46
C HIS A 12 -37.13 -23.50 -18.02
N ALA A 13 -37.89 -24.60 -17.85
CA ALA A 13 -38.03 -25.29 -16.56
C ALA A 13 -36.69 -25.83 -16.03
N LYS A 14 -35.88 -26.46 -16.89
CA LYS A 14 -34.53 -26.95 -16.52
C LYS A 14 -33.56 -25.83 -16.13
N ASN A 15 -33.68 -24.64 -16.71
CA ASN A 15 -32.87 -23.49 -16.33
C ASN A 15 -33.34 -22.86 -15.01
N MET A 16 -34.65 -22.78 -14.76
CA MET A 16 -35.24 -22.37 -13.48
C MET A 16 -34.83 -23.30 -12.32
N GLU A 17 -34.81 -24.63 -12.53
CA GLU A 17 -34.36 -25.59 -11.51
C GLU A 17 -32.87 -25.44 -11.14
N LYS A 18 -32.01 -25.09 -12.11
CA LYS A 18 -30.59 -24.84 -11.86
C LYS A 18 -30.36 -23.56 -11.04
N ILE A 19 -31.12 -22.50 -11.31
CA ILE A 19 -31.06 -21.24 -10.57
C ILE A 19 -31.57 -21.46 -9.13
N ASN A 20 -32.67 -22.20 -8.95
CA ASN A 20 -33.20 -22.52 -7.63
C ASN A 20 -32.28 -23.43 -6.80
N LYS A 21 -31.53 -24.34 -7.42
CA LYS A 21 -30.51 -25.15 -6.72
C LYS A 21 -29.31 -24.31 -6.25
N ALA A 22 -28.86 -23.34 -7.05
CA ALA A 22 -27.78 -22.43 -6.68
C ALA A 22 -28.16 -21.51 -5.50
N ASN A 23 -29.37 -20.94 -5.53
CA ASN A 23 -29.87 -20.11 -4.43
C ASN A 23 -30.04 -20.92 -3.13
N LYS A 24 -30.52 -22.17 -3.21
CA LYS A 24 -30.63 -23.08 -2.03
C LYS A 24 -29.28 -23.42 -1.39
N THR A 25 -28.19 -23.45 -2.16
CA THR A 25 -26.84 -23.71 -1.63
C THR A 25 -26.21 -22.48 -0.98
N ASP A 26 -26.55 -21.29 -1.45
CA ASP A 26 -26.05 -20.04 -0.87
C ASP A 26 -26.81 -19.68 0.42
N ASP A 27 -28.13 -19.91 0.48
CA ASP A 27 -28.94 -19.73 1.70
C ASP A 27 -28.53 -20.69 2.84
N LYS A 28 -28.15 -21.93 2.52
CA LYS A 28 -27.65 -22.91 3.52
C LYS A 28 -26.30 -22.49 4.10
N LYS A 29 -25.40 -21.90 3.30
CA LYS A 29 -24.10 -21.40 3.77
C LYS A 29 -24.24 -20.17 4.67
N ILE A 30 -25.23 -19.31 4.39
CA ILE A 30 -25.54 -18.13 5.20
C ILE A 30 -26.16 -18.54 6.56
N LEU A 31 -26.98 -19.59 6.60
CA LEU A 31 -27.55 -20.14 7.83
C LEU A 31 -26.53 -20.87 8.73
N GLU A 32 -25.49 -21.49 8.16
CA GLU A 32 -24.40 -22.12 8.91
C GLU A 32 -23.42 -21.10 9.50
N THR A 33 -23.21 -19.97 8.83
CA THR A 33 -22.36 -18.88 9.35
C THR A 33 -23.05 -18.12 10.49
N GLN A 34 -24.36 -17.90 10.43
CA GLN A 34 -25.12 -17.20 11.48
C GLN A 34 -25.38 -18.05 12.74
N LYS A 35 -25.41 -19.39 12.66
CA LYS A 35 -25.57 -20.26 13.84
C LYS A 35 -24.32 -20.37 14.71
N ASN A 36 -23.13 -20.13 14.14
CA ASN A 36 -21.87 -20.15 14.88
C ASN A 36 -21.58 -18.85 15.64
N GLU A 37 -22.26 -17.74 15.31
CA GLU A 37 -22.04 -16.43 15.95
C GLU A 37 -22.88 -16.19 17.22
N VAL A 38 -23.91 -17.01 17.53
CA VAL A 38 -24.91 -16.69 18.58
C VAL A 38 -24.84 -17.58 19.83
N LYS A 39 -23.92 -18.55 19.92
CA LYS A 39 -23.73 -19.33 21.15
C LYS A 39 -22.26 -19.34 21.56
N VAL A 40 -21.89 -18.42 22.46
CA VAL A 40 -21.21 -18.66 23.76
C VAL A 40 -20.73 -17.31 24.34
N GLU A 41 -21.56 -16.71 25.19
CA GLU A 41 -21.20 -15.86 26.34
C GLU A 41 -22.08 -16.43 27.48
N LYS A 42 -21.70 -16.76 28.73
CA LYS A 42 -20.68 -16.37 29.74
C LYS A 42 -20.57 -17.54 30.77
N PRO A 43 -19.87 -17.43 31.93
CA PRO A 43 -18.52 -16.99 32.27
C PRO A 43 -17.68 -18.17 32.85
N ASN A 44 -16.34 -18.10 32.79
CA ASN A 44 -15.50 -18.82 33.75
C ASN A 44 -14.21 -18.04 33.99
N GLU A 45 -13.97 -17.71 35.25
CA GLU A 45 -12.71 -17.18 35.76
C GLU A 45 -11.57 -18.21 35.62
N GLU A 46 -10.33 -17.74 35.83
CA GLU A 46 -9.05 -18.48 35.75
C GLU A 46 -8.47 -18.56 34.32
N VAL A 47 -7.41 -17.85 33.91
CA VAL A 47 -6.25 -17.31 34.62
C VAL A 47 -5.79 -16.06 33.88
N LYS A 48 -5.63 -14.96 34.62
CA LYS A 48 -4.87 -13.79 34.21
C LYS A 48 -3.46 -14.19 33.78
N LYS A 49 -3.18 -14.23 32.48
CA LYS A 49 -1.87 -13.79 32.00
C LYS A 49 -1.98 -12.31 31.76
N GLU A 50 -1.80 -11.54 32.85
CA GLU A 50 -1.39 -10.15 32.75
C GLU A 50 -0.08 -10.16 31.97
N VAL A 51 -0.17 -10.00 30.65
CA VAL A 51 0.99 -9.70 29.82
C VAL A 51 1.47 -8.37 30.36
N LYS A 52 2.52 -8.41 31.19
CA LYS A 52 3.25 -7.25 31.66
C LYS A 52 3.41 -6.34 30.45
N LYS A 53 2.69 -5.22 30.43
CA LYS A 53 2.89 -4.16 29.45
C LYS A 53 4.30 -3.68 29.73
N THR A 54 5.28 -4.28 29.05
CA THR A 54 6.62 -3.74 29.00
C THR A 54 6.44 -2.33 28.47
N GLU A 55 6.75 -1.34 29.31
CA GLU A 55 6.69 0.06 28.96
C GLU A 55 7.51 0.25 27.70
N LYS A 56 6.82 0.36 26.55
CA LYS A 56 7.48 0.58 25.28
C LYS A 56 8.06 1.98 25.36
N GLN A 57 9.39 2.04 25.43
CA GLN A 57 10.13 3.30 25.33
C GLN A 57 9.66 4.04 24.07
N LYS A 58 9.08 5.22 24.26
CA LYS A 58 8.60 6.04 23.14
C LYS A 58 9.79 6.40 22.26
N LYS A 59 9.75 5.98 21.01
CA LYS A 59 10.78 6.31 20.04
C LYS A 59 10.45 7.67 19.44
N THR A 60 11.42 8.57 19.51
CA THR A 60 11.34 9.93 18.94
C THR A 60 11.26 9.93 17.41
N GLU A 61 11.58 8.81 16.77
CA GLU A 61 11.69 8.66 15.33
C GLU A 61 10.93 7.42 14.84
N ALA A 62 10.24 7.56 13.71
CA ALA A 62 9.65 6.44 12.99
C ALA A 62 10.49 6.14 11.75
N ILE A 63 10.88 4.89 11.57
CA ILE A 63 11.72 4.45 10.45
C ILE A 63 10.99 3.34 9.68
N VAL A 64 11.06 3.40 8.35
CA VAL A 64 10.64 2.33 7.45
C VAL A 64 11.75 2.04 6.46
N ARG A 65 11.99 0.75 6.22
CA ARG A 65 12.99 0.25 5.28
C ARG A 65 12.33 -0.73 4.31
N GLY A 66 12.31 -0.39 3.03
CA GLY A 66 11.90 -1.28 1.95
C GLY A 66 13.12 -1.94 1.31
N MET A 67 13.28 -3.24 1.48
CA MET A 67 14.43 -4.00 0.96
C MET A 67 14.11 -4.67 -0.37
N ASN A 68 15.08 -4.67 -1.30
CA ASN A 68 15.00 -5.38 -2.58
C ASN A 68 13.74 -5.08 -3.42
N LEU A 69 13.21 -3.86 -3.32
CA LEU A 69 11.99 -3.47 -4.04
C LEU A 69 12.20 -3.54 -5.55
N PRO A 70 11.23 -4.06 -6.33
CA PRO A 70 11.33 -4.22 -7.79
C PRO A 70 11.08 -2.89 -8.53
N ILE A 71 11.75 -1.82 -8.10
CA ILE A 71 11.56 -0.46 -8.62
C ILE A 71 12.89 0.09 -9.17
N SER A 72 12.78 1.12 -10.01
CA SER A 72 13.96 1.75 -10.60
C SER A 72 14.54 2.78 -9.65
N SER A 73 15.84 2.68 -9.37
CA SER A 73 16.54 3.62 -8.48
C SER A 73 16.42 5.09 -8.92
N LYS A 74 16.45 5.38 -10.24
CA LYS A 74 16.26 6.76 -10.76
C LYS A 74 14.88 7.32 -10.42
N GLN A 75 13.85 6.48 -10.45
CA GLN A 75 12.50 6.87 -10.05
C GLN A 75 12.41 7.00 -8.53
N SER A 76 13.01 6.07 -7.77
CA SER A 76 13.09 6.14 -6.32
C SER A 76 13.74 7.44 -5.85
N PHE A 77 14.84 7.89 -6.46
CA PHE A 77 15.51 9.13 -6.08
C PHE A 77 14.63 10.35 -6.31
N ALA A 78 13.90 10.41 -7.43
CA ALA A 78 12.97 11.49 -7.70
C ALA A 78 11.81 11.52 -6.70
N ILE A 79 11.26 10.35 -6.37
CA ILE A 79 10.20 10.23 -5.37
C ILE A 79 10.72 10.64 -3.99
N CYS A 80 11.88 10.14 -3.55
CA CYS A 80 12.51 10.51 -2.28
C CYS A 80 12.70 12.02 -2.18
N LYS A 81 13.21 12.66 -3.24
CA LYS A 81 13.37 14.13 -3.29
C LYS A 81 12.01 14.85 -3.21
N PHE A 82 10.97 14.29 -3.84
CA PHE A 82 9.64 14.88 -3.85
C PHE A 82 8.94 14.78 -2.49
N ILE A 83 9.09 13.67 -1.76
CA ILE A 83 8.43 13.47 -0.45
C ILE A 83 9.22 14.07 0.71
N LYS A 84 10.53 14.31 0.52
CA LYS A 84 11.37 14.92 1.55
C LYS A 84 10.78 16.27 1.94
N ASN A 85 10.78 16.54 3.24
CA ASN A 85 10.21 17.73 3.83
C ASN A 85 8.70 17.88 3.60
N LYS A 86 7.94 16.80 3.69
CA LYS A 86 6.48 16.84 3.71
C LYS A 86 5.93 16.06 4.89
N GLU A 87 4.72 16.43 5.30
CA GLU A 87 3.92 15.64 6.24
C GLU A 87 3.53 14.32 5.56
N ILE A 88 3.44 13.23 6.35
CA ILE A 88 3.21 11.89 5.80
C ILE A 88 1.90 11.83 5.02
N ASN A 89 0.81 12.37 5.58
CA ASN A 89 -0.52 12.36 4.95
C ASN A 89 -0.52 13.15 3.63
N ARG A 90 0.10 14.33 3.63
CA ARG A 90 0.24 15.15 2.41
C ARG A 90 1.06 14.42 1.34
N ALA A 91 2.14 13.77 1.72
CA ALA A 91 2.95 13.00 0.79
C ALA A 91 2.17 11.84 0.16
N ILE A 92 1.33 11.14 0.93
CA ILE A 92 0.45 10.08 0.41
C ILE A 92 -0.53 10.66 -0.63
N ASN A 93 -1.24 11.73 -0.28
CA ASN A 93 -2.22 12.35 -1.18
C ASN A 93 -1.59 12.82 -2.50
N GLU A 94 -0.44 13.50 -2.44
CA GLU A 94 0.25 13.96 -3.64
C GLU A 94 0.78 12.80 -4.51
N LEU A 95 1.17 11.67 -3.90
CA LEU A 95 1.55 10.46 -4.64
C LEU A 95 0.34 9.79 -5.31
N GLU A 96 -0.83 9.81 -4.66
CA GLU A 96 -2.08 9.32 -5.25
C GLU A 96 -2.54 10.19 -6.44
N GLU A 97 -2.34 11.52 -6.37
CA GLU A 97 -2.55 12.41 -7.53
C GLU A 97 -1.62 12.08 -8.71
N ILE A 98 -0.36 11.74 -8.44
CA ILE A 98 0.60 11.30 -9.46
C ILE A 98 0.15 9.97 -10.07
N LEU A 99 -0.38 9.04 -9.26
CA LEU A 99 -0.94 7.78 -9.73
C LEU A 99 -2.14 8.00 -10.67
N ALA A 100 -2.97 8.99 -10.36
CA ALA A 100 -4.12 9.41 -11.16
C ALA A 100 -3.75 10.30 -12.37
N HIS A 101 -2.45 10.52 -12.64
CA HIS A 101 -1.94 11.40 -13.70
C HIS A 101 -2.38 12.87 -13.61
N LYS A 102 -2.89 13.30 -12.45
CA LYS A 102 -3.29 14.70 -12.23
C LYS A 102 -2.09 15.61 -12.04
N ARG A 103 -1.02 15.08 -11.46
CA ARG A 103 0.21 15.80 -11.14
C ARG A 103 1.44 15.05 -11.63
N ALA A 104 2.33 15.71 -12.36
CA ALA A 104 3.58 15.09 -12.79
C ALA A 104 4.61 15.02 -11.66
N LEU A 105 5.42 13.96 -11.63
CA LEU A 105 6.59 13.88 -10.76
C LEU A 105 7.77 14.58 -11.45
N PRO A 106 8.37 15.62 -10.85
CA PRO A 106 9.56 16.28 -11.40
C PRO A 106 10.73 15.30 -11.42
N MET A 107 11.32 15.09 -12.59
CA MET A 107 12.44 14.17 -12.78
C MET A 107 13.49 14.81 -13.66
N LYS A 108 14.77 14.69 -13.30
CA LYS A 108 15.88 15.19 -14.12
C LYS A 108 16.36 14.17 -15.16
N GLY A 109 16.83 14.67 -16.29
CA GLY A 109 17.44 13.91 -17.40
C GLY A 109 16.63 14.00 -18.70
N GLU A 110 16.89 13.06 -19.60
CA GLU A 110 16.23 12.90 -20.91
C GLU A 110 14.76 12.47 -20.74
N ILE A 111 13.91 13.42 -20.35
CA ILE A 111 12.50 13.19 -20.05
C ILE A 111 11.69 14.31 -20.71
N PRO A 112 10.52 13.99 -21.29
CA PRO A 112 9.66 15.01 -21.89
C PRO A 112 9.29 16.13 -20.91
N HIS A 113 9.22 17.34 -21.45
CA HIS A 113 8.75 18.51 -20.72
C HIS A 113 7.30 18.32 -20.27
N ARG A 114 6.96 18.86 -19.10
CA ARG A 114 5.60 18.81 -18.53
C ARG A 114 5.21 20.18 -18.00
N ARG A 115 3.92 20.48 -18.06
CA ARG A 115 3.36 21.73 -17.53
C ARG A 115 3.39 21.69 -16.00
N GLY A 116 3.91 22.75 -15.38
CA GLY A 116 3.95 22.90 -13.92
C GLY A 116 4.92 23.99 -13.48
N LYS A 117 4.58 24.71 -12.41
CA LYS A 117 5.44 25.79 -11.89
C LYS A 117 6.79 25.23 -11.45
N GLY A 118 7.86 25.71 -12.07
CA GLY A 118 9.24 25.27 -11.77
C GLY A 118 9.59 23.86 -12.25
N MET A 119 8.81 23.26 -13.15
CA MET A 119 9.08 21.93 -13.70
C MET A 119 9.56 22.03 -15.15
N MET A 120 10.84 21.70 -15.37
CA MET A 120 11.37 21.54 -16.73
C MET A 120 10.87 20.23 -17.33
N SER A 121 10.96 19.12 -16.61
CA SER A 121 10.60 17.77 -17.11
C SER A 121 10.00 16.88 -16.01
N GLY A 122 9.18 15.91 -16.41
CA GLY A 122 8.48 15.03 -15.47
C GLY A 122 7.83 13.78 -16.08
N ARG A 123 7.58 12.77 -15.25
CA ARG A 123 6.89 11.51 -15.62
C ARG A 123 5.91 11.07 -14.53
N TYR A 124 5.19 9.99 -14.81
CA TYR A 124 4.26 9.32 -13.90
C TYR A 124 4.72 7.88 -13.65
N PRO A 125 5.66 7.63 -12.72
CA PRO A 125 6.20 6.30 -12.49
C PRO A 125 5.25 5.43 -11.65
N GLN A 126 4.28 4.80 -12.30
CA GLN A 126 3.19 4.05 -11.63
C GLN A 126 3.68 3.00 -10.63
N ASN A 127 4.56 2.08 -11.05
CA ASN A 127 5.02 0.98 -10.18
C ASN A 127 5.78 1.49 -8.95
N SER A 128 6.67 2.48 -9.14
CA SER A 128 7.44 3.06 -8.04
C SER A 128 6.53 3.79 -7.06
N VAL A 129 5.59 4.59 -7.56
CA VAL A 129 4.63 5.34 -6.71
C VAL A 129 3.78 4.39 -5.87
N LYS A 130 3.26 3.30 -6.44
CA LYS A 130 2.49 2.28 -5.70
C LYS A 130 3.27 1.71 -4.53
N GLU A 131 4.54 1.37 -4.73
CA GLU A 131 5.38 0.85 -3.65
C GLU A 131 5.67 1.90 -2.57
N PHE A 132 5.94 3.16 -2.96
CA PHE A 132 6.17 4.23 -2.00
C PHE A 132 4.92 4.55 -1.15
N ILE A 133 3.72 4.49 -1.72
CA ILE A 133 2.46 4.68 -0.97
C ILE A 133 2.34 3.60 0.13
N LYS A 134 2.65 2.34 -0.18
CA LYS A 134 2.65 1.25 0.82
C LYS A 134 3.64 1.53 1.95
N LEU A 135 4.88 1.95 1.62
CA LEU A 135 5.90 2.30 2.61
C LEU A 135 5.46 3.47 3.50
N LEU A 136 4.85 4.50 2.93
CA LEU A 136 4.36 5.65 3.70
C LEU A 136 3.17 5.30 4.60
N LYS A 137 2.28 4.41 4.17
CA LYS A 137 1.20 3.89 5.02
C LYS A 137 1.76 3.10 6.21
N SER A 138 2.80 2.28 5.99
CA SER A 138 3.54 1.62 7.07
C SER A 138 4.26 2.62 7.98
N LEU A 139 4.83 3.69 7.43
CA LEU A 139 5.49 4.74 8.21
C LEU A 139 4.48 5.48 9.10
N ASN A 140 3.28 5.74 8.57
CA ASN A 140 2.18 6.34 9.34
C ASN A 140 1.78 5.42 10.50
N ALA A 141 1.59 4.12 10.24
CA ALA A 141 1.27 3.16 11.29
C ALA A 141 2.35 3.10 12.39
N ASN A 142 3.63 3.16 12.01
CA ASN A 142 4.74 3.22 12.97
C ASN A 142 4.73 4.53 13.78
N ALA A 143 4.42 5.67 13.14
CA ALA A 143 4.31 6.95 13.82
C ALA A 143 3.14 6.96 14.82
N THR A 144 1.98 6.40 14.45
CA THR A 144 0.84 6.23 15.35
C THR A 144 1.18 5.31 16.53
N ALA A 145 1.89 4.21 16.28
CA ALA A 145 2.33 3.29 17.33
C ALA A 145 3.34 3.92 18.31
N ASN A 146 4.11 4.92 17.86
CA ASN A 146 5.01 5.70 18.69
C ASN A 146 4.34 6.96 19.29
N GLU A 147 3.03 7.15 19.08
CA GLU A 147 2.24 8.30 19.56
C GLU A 147 2.79 9.66 19.08
N MET A 148 3.39 9.70 17.88
CA MET A 148 4.04 10.90 17.36
C MET A 148 3.01 11.96 16.95
N SER A 149 3.19 13.20 17.41
CA SER A 149 2.34 14.32 17.00
C SER A 149 2.87 14.99 15.74
N ASN A 150 2.05 15.05 14.68
CA ASN A 150 2.36 15.68 13.39
C ASN A 150 3.72 15.26 12.80
N PRO A 151 3.88 13.97 12.42
CA PRO A 151 5.12 13.45 11.90
C PRO A 151 5.45 14.00 10.50
N PHE A 152 6.73 14.33 10.31
CA PHE A 152 7.25 14.91 9.08
C PHE A 152 8.43 14.08 8.55
N ILE A 153 8.52 13.94 7.23
CA ILE A 153 9.57 13.15 6.59
C ILE A 153 10.86 13.97 6.56
N CYS A 154 11.79 13.63 7.46
CA CYS A 154 13.08 14.30 7.59
C CYS A 154 14.07 13.78 6.54
N GLU A 155 14.15 12.45 6.42
CA GLU A 155 15.03 11.79 5.45
C GLU A 155 14.26 10.80 4.58
N ALA A 156 14.57 10.83 3.30
CA ALA A 156 14.11 9.84 2.34
C ALA A 156 15.30 9.51 1.43
N GLN A 157 15.78 8.27 1.51
CA GLN A 157 16.96 7.82 0.82
C GLN A 157 16.62 6.60 -0.03
N GLY A 158 17.01 6.63 -1.31
CA GLY A 158 16.98 5.47 -2.17
C GLY A 158 18.41 4.98 -2.39
N ASN A 159 18.63 3.67 -2.38
CA ASN A 159 19.91 3.03 -2.65
C ASN A 159 19.77 1.95 -3.73
N PHE A 160 20.88 1.63 -4.39
CA PHE A 160 20.94 0.48 -5.29
C PHE A 160 20.85 -0.82 -4.49
N ALA A 161 20.05 -1.78 -4.97
CA ALA A 161 20.00 -3.13 -4.40
C ALA A 161 20.76 -4.13 -5.29
N SER A 162 20.89 -5.37 -4.83
CA SER A 162 21.38 -6.45 -5.67
C SER A 162 20.46 -6.60 -6.89
N ARG A 163 21.07 -6.55 -8.07
CA ARG A 163 20.36 -6.56 -9.36
C ARG A 163 20.66 -7.86 -10.08
N PRO A 164 19.84 -8.90 -9.87
CA PRO A 164 20.10 -10.21 -10.46
C PRO A 164 19.98 -10.14 -11.98
N PHE A 165 20.82 -10.93 -12.63
CA PHE A 165 20.74 -11.17 -14.05
C PHE A 165 19.53 -12.06 -14.37
N GLY A 166 18.87 -11.77 -15.48
CA GLY A 166 17.83 -12.58 -16.10
C GLY A 166 18.42 -13.48 -17.19
N ARG A 167 17.58 -13.81 -18.18
CA ARG A 167 17.87 -14.76 -19.27
C ARG A 167 19.29 -14.62 -19.82
N PHE A 168 20.13 -15.63 -19.53
CA PHE A 168 21.52 -15.75 -19.98
C PHE A 168 22.37 -14.48 -19.77
N GLY A 169 22.17 -13.74 -18.68
CA GLY A 169 22.94 -12.52 -18.41
C GLY A 169 22.51 -11.28 -19.21
N ARG A 170 21.61 -11.41 -20.20
CA ARG A 170 21.25 -10.31 -21.12
C ARG A 170 20.49 -9.17 -20.46
N VAL A 171 19.70 -9.46 -19.42
CA VAL A 171 18.83 -8.47 -18.77
C VAL A 171 19.22 -8.35 -17.32
N ARG A 172 19.41 -7.13 -16.83
CA ARG A 172 19.63 -6.86 -15.40
C ARG A 172 18.34 -6.33 -14.78
N LYS A 173 17.76 -7.07 -13.84
CA LYS A 173 16.54 -6.63 -13.16
C LYS A 173 16.84 -5.40 -12.30
N LYS A 174 15.91 -4.44 -12.27
CA LYS A 174 16.03 -3.26 -11.42
C LYS A 174 15.50 -3.59 -10.03
N ARG A 175 16.33 -3.35 -9.02
CA ARG A 175 15.93 -3.36 -7.61
C ARG A 175 16.56 -2.17 -6.88
N SER A 176 15.89 -1.71 -5.83
CA SER A 176 16.42 -0.67 -4.95
C SER A 176 16.02 -0.91 -3.49
N HIS A 177 16.86 -0.44 -2.58
CA HIS A 177 16.52 -0.28 -1.18
C HIS A 177 16.01 1.14 -0.95
N VAL A 178 15.04 1.31 -0.07
CA VAL A 178 14.49 2.63 0.31
C VAL A 178 14.45 2.72 1.82
N THR A 179 14.93 3.82 2.37
CA THR A 179 14.84 4.14 3.79
C THR A 179 14.13 5.48 3.94
N ILE A 180 13.10 5.51 4.78
CA ILE A 180 12.34 6.74 5.09
C ILE A 180 12.32 6.91 6.61
N LEU A 181 12.65 8.10 7.06
CA LEU A 181 12.70 8.49 8.46
C LEU A 181 11.77 9.68 8.69
N ALA A 182 10.87 9.53 9.65
CA ALA A 182 10.00 10.59 10.12
C ALA A 182 10.34 11.00 11.55
N LYS A 183 10.25 12.30 11.80
CA LYS A 183 10.42 12.93 13.11
C LYS A 183 9.22 13.82 13.40
N GLU A 184 9.00 14.12 14.66
CA GLU A 184 8.03 15.15 15.04
C GLU A 184 8.50 16.53 14.56
N LYS A 185 7.56 17.34 14.08
CA LYS A 185 7.84 18.69 13.56
C LYS A 185 8.53 19.59 14.60
N ALA A 186 8.24 19.42 15.89
CA ALA A 186 8.83 20.18 16.99
C ALA A 186 10.37 20.06 17.08
N LEU A 187 10.95 18.98 16.53
CA LEU A 187 12.38 18.69 16.63
C LEU A 187 13.19 19.26 15.45
N MET A 188 12.55 19.77 14.39
CA MET A 188 13.25 20.25 13.19
C MET A 188 14.07 21.52 13.39
N GLY A 189 13.70 22.39 14.35
CA GLY A 189 14.35 23.70 14.55
C GLY A 189 15.51 23.70 15.55
N LYS A 190 15.68 22.63 16.35
CA LYS A 190 16.64 22.63 17.46
C LYS A 190 18.10 22.36 17.04
N GLY A 191 18.33 21.86 15.81
CA GLY A 191 19.65 21.49 15.32
C GLY A 191 20.28 22.43 14.28
N ALA A 192 19.60 23.52 13.90
CA ALA A 192 20.02 24.42 12.83
C ALA A 192 20.58 25.78 13.33
N LYS A 193 21.03 25.86 14.59
CA LYS A 193 21.87 26.96 15.07
C LYS A 193 23.34 26.60 14.80
N LYS A 194 23.85 27.02 13.65
CA LYS A 194 25.28 27.23 13.41
C LYS A 194 25.45 28.67 12.97
#